data_AF-A0A2W5XM41-F1
#
_entry.id   AF-A0A2W5XM41-F1
#
_cell.length_a   1.000
_cell.length_b   1.000
_cell.length_c   1.000
_cell.angle_alpha   90.00
_cell.angle_beta   90.00
_cell.angle_gamma   90.00
#
_symmetry.space_group_name_H-M   'P 1'
#
loop_
_entity.id
_entity.type
_entity.pdbx_description
1 polymer ?
#
loop_
_entity_poly.entity_id
_entity_poly.type
_entity_poly.pdbx_seq_one_letter_code
_entity_poly.pdbx_strand_id
1 'polypeptide(L)'
;MAKLGIRPIVDLVHYGTPLWLRGSFLDPDYPARVAEYAVAMVERYGGIAGGWTPLNEPVVSADFSGRRGVWPPHLRGQSGHDLVLITLAEGIARTIAAIRSVRADVTIVAAEPCDVAITDEPSLEMLVAETWQHHFLPLGLVRGRVDGAHPLYGRLVGSGVSAERLERLRTDPQTVDVVGVNFYPSMSCRRLVTIGRRLVRQNRRGGAKDLADALVRFHRHTGLPIMVTETSDVGRVEDRARWMDASVMAVARLRSAGVPVIGYTWFPVFSHGDWRWRRGPHSRDAYWCHMGLWDIDERLRRVRTPLADRFATLAAGGPPRWEAAA
;
A
#
# COMPACT_ATOMS: atom_id res chain seq x y z
N MET A 1 -20.50 12.74 0.17
CA MET A 1 -20.46 11.27 0.31
C MET A 1 -21.73 10.74 0.96
N ALA A 2 -22.07 11.13 2.20
CA ALA A 2 -23.31 10.69 2.86
C ALA A 2 -24.61 10.91 2.05
N LYS A 3 -24.80 12.11 1.48
CA LYS A 3 -25.95 12.42 0.59
C LYS A 3 -26.02 11.53 -0.67
N LEU A 4 -24.90 10.90 -1.06
CA LEU A 4 -24.78 10.02 -2.22
C LEU A 4 -24.75 8.53 -1.80
N GLY A 5 -24.92 8.20 -0.52
CA GLY A 5 -24.83 6.82 -0.01
C GLY A 5 -23.41 6.23 -0.03
N ILE A 6 -22.37 7.05 -0.23
CA ILE A 6 -20.98 6.58 -0.31
C ILE A 6 -20.37 6.54 1.09
N ARG A 7 -19.82 5.38 1.47
CA ARG A 7 -19.04 5.18 2.70
C ARG A 7 -17.54 5.11 2.35
N PRO A 8 -16.73 6.12 2.70
CA PRO A 8 -15.30 6.11 2.37
C PRO A 8 -14.51 5.17 3.28
N ILE A 9 -13.48 4.52 2.73
CA ILE A 9 -12.35 4.06 3.53
C ILE A 9 -11.43 5.27 3.67
N VAL A 10 -11.23 5.75 4.90
CA VAL A 10 -10.48 6.97 5.18
C VAL A 10 -9.02 6.61 5.42
N ASP A 11 -8.15 7.06 4.52
CA ASP A 11 -6.70 6.96 4.66
C ASP A 11 -6.16 8.12 5.48
N LEU A 12 -5.63 7.81 6.67
CA LEU A 12 -5.23 8.80 7.67
C LEU A 12 -3.87 9.41 7.36
N VAL A 13 -2.91 8.59 6.91
CA VAL A 13 -1.54 9.00 6.60
C VAL A 13 -1.13 8.46 5.25
N HIS A 14 -1.22 9.30 4.23
CA HIS A 14 -0.74 9.01 2.88
C HIS A 14 0.61 9.70 2.64
N TYR A 15 1.62 9.24 3.39
CA TYR A 15 2.97 9.79 3.50
C TYR A 15 3.11 11.12 4.24
N GLY A 16 4.34 11.35 4.73
CA GLY A 16 4.74 12.59 5.38
C GLY A 16 4.12 12.80 6.76
N THR A 17 4.58 13.85 7.42
CA THR A 17 4.09 14.29 8.73
C THR A 17 3.89 15.81 8.74
N PRO A 18 3.10 16.35 9.68
CA PRO A 18 3.09 17.79 9.93
C PRO A 18 4.50 18.34 10.19
N LEU A 19 4.76 19.57 9.74
CA LEU A 19 6.10 20.19 9.81
C LEU A 19 6.61 20.46 11.23
N TRP A 20 5.71 20.47 12.22
CA TRP A 20 6.07 20.65 13.63
C TRP A 20 6.62 19.37 14.28
N LEU A 21 6.42 18.19 13.68
CA LEU A 21 7.17 16.97 13.99
C LEU A 21 8.53 17.07 13.30
N ARG A 22 9.52 17.67 13.96
CA ARG A 22 10.82 17.99 13.38
C ARG A 22 11.58 16.72 12.97
N GLY A 23 11.41 15.62 13.70
CA GLY A 23 11.96 14.31 13.38
C GLY A 23 11.21 13.55 12.29
N SER A 24 10.16 14.13 11.70
CA SER A 24 9.23 13.40 10.82
C SER A 24 8.71 12.14 11.52
N PHE A 25 8.73 10.98 10.84
CA PHE A 25 8.36 9.69 11.42
C PHE A 25 9.27 9.21 12.56
N LEU A 26 10.46 9.80 12.77
CA LEU A 26 11.34 9.48 13.89
C LEU A 26 11.20 10.45 15.05
N ASP A 27 10.28 11.42 14.96
CA ASP A 27 9.95 12.26 16.08
C ASP A 27 9.36 11.39 17.22
N PRO A 28 9.88 11.46 18.47
CA PRO A 28 9.40 10.64 19.58
C PRO A 28 7.89 10.76 19.82
N ASP A 29 7.32 11.92 19.48
CA ASP A 29 5.89 12.19 19.67
C ASP A 29 5.03 11.64 18.52
N TYR A 30 5.61 11.26 17.37
CA TYR A 30 4.85 10.84 16.19
C TYR A 30 3.80 9.77 16.51
N PRO A 31 4.13 8.63 17.16
CA PRO A 31 3.14 7.59 17.43
C PRO A 31 1.98 8.04 18.33
N ALA A 32 2.22 8.98 19.24
CA ALA A 32 1.16 9.54 20.10
C ALA A 32 0.29 10.55 19.32
N ARG A 33 0.93 11.41 18.53
CA ARG A 33 0.26 12.48 17.77
C ARG A 33 -0.62 11.94 16.63
N VAL A 34 -0.18 10.90 15.94
CA VAL A 34 -0.99 10.26 14.89
C VAL A 34 -2.23 9.57 15.48
N ALA A 35 -2.11 8.98 16.68
CA ALA A 35 -3.24 8.37 17.38
C ALA A 35 -4.27 9.41 17.85
N GLU A 36 -3.80 10.55 18.39
CA GLU A 36 -4.65 11.70 18.75
C GLU A 36 -5.40 12.24 17.52
N TYR A 37 -4.71 12.40 16.39
CA TYR A 37 -5.32 12.79 15.12
C TYR A 37 -6.37 11.77 14.66
N ALA A 38 -6.09 10.48 14.77
CA ALA A 38 -7.02 9.42 14.37
C ALA A 38 -8.31 9.43 15.21
N VAL A 39 -8.21 9.66 16.52
CA VAL A 39 -9.38 9.82 17.40
C VAL A 39 -10.25 10.98 16.92
N ALA A 40 -9.67 12.16 16.68
CA ALA A 40 -10.41 13.32 16.21
C ALA A 40 -11.11 13.05 14.85
N MET A 41 -10.46 12.28 13.97
CA MET A 41 -11.06 11.87 12.70
C MET A 41 -12.24 10.92 12.89
N VAL A 42 -12.13 9.93 13.78
CA VAL A 42 -13.20 8.96 14.07
C VAL A 42 -14.38 9.61 14.75
N GLU A 43 -14.17 10.51 15.71
CA GLU A 43 -15.24 11.26 16.35
C GLU A 43 -16.02 12.10 15.34
N ARG A 44 -15.30 12.75 14.41
CA ARG A 44 -15.90 13.63 13.41
C ARG A 44 -16.57 12.88 12.26
N TYR A 45 -15.93 11.82 11.74
CA TYR A 45 -16.32 11.18 10.48
C TYR A 45 -16.70 9.69 10.62
N GLY A 46 -16.60 9.12 11.82
CA GLY A 46 -16.93 7.71 12.04
C GLY A 46 -18.36 7.36 11.62
N GLY A 47 -19.33 8.26 11.77
CA GLY A 47 -20.72 8.02 11.35
C GLY A 47 -20.90 7.75 9.85
N ILE A 48 -19.93 8.13 9.01
CA ILE A 48 -19.99 7.95 7.55
C ILE A 48 -18.91 7.00 7.02
N ALA A 49 -17.83 6.76 7.77
CA ALA A 49 -16.72 5.92 7.34
C ALA A 49 -17.15 4.45 7.13
N GLY A 50 -16.66 3.86 6.04
CA GLY A 50 -16.72 2.43 5.75
C GLY A 50 -15.53 1.66 6.32
N GLY A 51 -14.43 2.35 6.60
CA GLY A 51 -13.23 1.78 7.21
C GLY A 51 -12.14 2.84 7.36
N TRP A 52 -11.02 2.44 7.95
CA TRP A 52 -9.89 3.30 8.25
C TRP A 52 -8.58 2.63 7.83
N THR A 53 -7.75 3.36 7.09
CA THR A 53 -6.38 2.98 6.79
C THR A 53 -5.45 3.83 7.65
N PRO A 54 -4.78 3.25 8.66
CA PRO A 54 -3.91 4.01 9.56
C PRO A 54 -2.75 4.71 8.83
N LEU A 55 -2.15 4.03 7.87
CA LEU A 55 -1.04 4.53 7.07
C LEU A 55 -0.95 3.75 5.75
N ASN A 56 -0.86 4.48 4.64
CA ASN A 56 -0.65 3.89 3.32
C ASN A 56 0.84 3.59 3.08
N GLU A 57 1.10 2.39 2.56
CA GLU A 57 2.40 1.89 2.15
C GLU A 57 3.57 2.15 3.13
N PRO A 58 3.58 1.49 4.31
CA PRO A 58 4.63 1.69 5.32
C PRO A 58 6.04 1.42 4.78
N VAL A 59 6.21 0.40 3.92
CA VAL A 59 7.52 0.08 3.33
C VAL A 59 8.00 1.14 2.35
N VAL A 60 7.10 1.85 1.64
CA VAL A 60 7.48 2.96 0.76
C VAL A 60 7.87 4.18 1.58
N SER A 61 7.13 4.48 2.65
CA SER A 61 7.52 5.51 3.61
C SER A 61 8.91 5.24 4.20
N ALA A 62 9.16 4.00 4.66
CA ALA A 62 10.46 3.59 5.19
C ALA A 62 11.57 3.60 4.12
N ASP A 63 11.26 3.24 2.87
CA ASP A 63 12.22 3.29 1.76
C ASP A 63 12.66 4.74 1.48
N PHE A 64 11.70 5.63 1.29
CA PHE A 64 11.98 7.01 0.90
C PHE A 64 12.52 7.85 2.05
N SER A 65 12.05 7.67 3.28
CA SER A 65 12.53 8.40 4.46
C SER A 65 13.81 7.80 5.06
N GLY A 66 13.97 6.48 4.95
CA GLY A 66 14.96 5.71 5.72
C GLY A 66 16.11 5.12 4.90
N ARG A 67 15.82 4.49 3.76
CA ARG A 67 16.86 3.84 2.93
C ARG A 67 17.46 4.76 1.90
N ARG A 68 16.62 5.52 1.20
CA ARG A 68 17.04 6.44 0.12
C ARG A 68 17.25 7.87 0.59
N GLY A 69 16.70 8.23 1.75
CA GLY A 69 16.81 9.58 2.32
C GLY A 69 16.21 10.69 1.45
N VAL A 70 15.22 10.33 0.63
CA VAL A 70 14.50 11.24 -0.27
C VAL A 70 13.57 12.16 0.52
N TRP A 71 12.89 11.62 1.52
CA TRP A 71 11.98 12.35 2.40
C TRP A 71 12.57 12.50 3.80
N PRO A 72 12.11 13.49 4.60
CA PRO A 72 12.47 13.58 6.00
C PRO A 72 12.16 12.26 6.74
N PRO A 73 13.00 11.83 7.69
CA PRO A 73 14.15 12.56 8.26
C PRO A 73 15.48 12.33 7.52
N HIS A 74 15.46 11.87 6.26
CA HIS A 74 16.65 11.75 5.41
C HIS A 74 17.72 10.77 5.90
N LEU A 75 17.34 9.72 6.63
CA LEU A 75 18.26 8.63 6.91
C LEU A 75 18.65 7.89 5.62
N ARG A 76 19.68 7.05 5.70
CA ARG A 76 20.19 6.28 4.55
C ARG A 76 20.53 4.85 4.94
N GLY A 77 20.45 3.96 3.96
CA GLY A 77 20.83 2.56 4.10
C GLY A 77 19.77 1.70 4.80
N GLN A 78 20.08 0.41 4.94
CA GLN A 78 19.11 -0.56 5.49
C GLN A 78 18.72 -0.23 6.93
N SER A 79 19.66 0.22 7.76
CA SER A 79 19.38 0.61 9.13
C SER A 79 18.40 1.77 9.23
N GLY A 80 18.54 2.79 8.36
CA GLY A 80 17.60 3.90 8.31
C GLY A 80 16.19 3.47 7.92
N HIS A 81 16.05 2.52 6.99
CA HIS A 81 14.74 1.94 6.66
C HIS A 81 14.13 1.21 7.85
N ASP A 82 14.89 0.33 8.50
CA ASP A 82 14.35 -0.48 9.60
C ASP A 82 13.99 0.38 10.82
N LEU A 83 14.75 1.45 11.12
CA LEU A 83 14.44 2.43 12.16
C LEU A 83 13.16 3.25 11.87
N VAL A 84 12.96 3.66 10.61
CA VAL A 84 11.72 4.33 10.22
C VAL A 84 10.56 3.34 10.29
N LEU A 85 10.71 2.15 9.73
CA LEU A 85 9.65 1.15 9.66
C LEU A 85 9.13 0.73 11.04
N ILE A 86 10.01 0.52 12.03
CA ILE A 86 9.56 0.19 13.39
C ILE A 86 8.72 1.31 14.00
N THR A 87 9.08 2.58 13.75
CA THR A 87 8.34 3.73 14.27
C THR A 87 6.99 3.91 13.56
N LEU A 88 6.93 3.60 12.25
CA LEU A 88 5.67 3.51 11.52
C LEU A 88 4.76 2.40 12.08
N ALA A 89 5.30 1.22 12.36
CA ALA A 89 4.54 0.12 12.96
C ALA A 89 3.98 0.48 14.34
N GLU A 90 4.78 1.13 15.19
CA GLU A 90 4.31 1.67 16.48
C GLU A 90 3.20 2.72 16.29
N GLY A 91 3.33 3.62 15.31
CA GLY A 91 2.29 4.60 14.98
C GLY A 91 0.99 3.96 14.48
N ILE A 92 1.09 2.94 13.62
CA ILE A 92 -0.07 2.17 13.13
C ILE A 92 -0.74 1.45 14.29
N ALA A 93 0.03 0.76 15.15
CA ALA A 93 -0.51 0.03 16.28
C ALA A 93 -1.26 0.96 17.24
N ARG A 94 -0.64 2.09 17.64
CA ARG A 94 -1.29 3.09 18.49
C ARG A 94 -2.52 3.71 17.84
N THR A 95 -2.49 3.95 16.54
CA THR A 95 -3.65 4.44 15.78
C THR A 95 -4.82 3.46 15.85
N ILE A 96 -4.58 2.17 15.60
CA ILE A 96 -5.64 1.14 15.67
C ILE A 96 -6.23 1.05 17.08
N ALA A 97 -5.36 1.00 18.10
CA ALA A 97 -5.79 0.96 19.50
C ALA A 97 -6.66 2.17 19.87
N ALA A 98 -6.24 3.38 19.47
CA ALA A 98 -6.95 4.62 19.76
C ALA A 98 -8.27 4.75 19.00
N ILE A 99 -8.32 4.33 17.74
CA ILE A 99 -9.59 4.27 16.98
C ILE A 99 -10.58 3.34 17.70
N ARG A 100 -10.10 2.17 18.15
CA ARG A 100 -10.95 1.15 18.78
C ARG A 100 -11.39 1.51 20.20
N SER A 101 -10.62 2.35 20.91
CA SER A 101 -11.02 2.83 22.24
C SER A 101 -12.22 3.79 22.19
N VAL A 102 -12.38 4.55 21.08
CA VAL A 102 -13.53 5.45 20.89
C VAL A 102 -14.65 4.79 20.08
N ARG A 103 -14.34 3.80 19.24
CA ARG A 103 -15.33 3.04 18.49
C ARG A 103 -14.85 1.61 18.23
N ALA A 104 -15.38 0.66 19.00
CA ALA A 104 -14.97 -0.74 18.90
C ALA A 104 -15.32 -1.38 17.54
N ASP A 105 -16.48 -1.04 16.96
CA ASP A 105 -16.95 -1.57 15.67
C ASP A 105 -16.46 -0.72 14.49
N VAL A 106 -15.16 -0.83 14.19
CA VAL A 106 -14.53 -0.21 13.02
C VAL A 106 -13.82 -1.26 12.17
N THR A 107 -13.85 -1.07 10.85
CA THR A 107 -13.02 -1.85 9.93
C THR A 107 -11.68 -1.16 9.72
N ILE A 108 -10.59 -1.86 10.06
CA ILE A 108 -9.22 -1.45 9.78
C ILE A 108 -8.76 -2.11 8.47
N VAL A 109 -8.38 -1.28 7.51
CA VAL A 109 -7.86 -1.70 6.20
C VAL A 109 -6.38 -1.34 6.12
N ALA A 110 -5.48 -2.32 6.19
CA ALA A 110 -4.08 -2.07 5.88
C ALA A 110 -3.92 -1.83 4.37
N ALA A 111 -2.98 -0.99 3.96
CA ALA A 111 -2.69 -0.76 2.55
C ALA A 111 -1.19 -0.99 2.29
N GLU A 112 -0.88 -2.14 1.70
CA GLU A 112 0.50 -2.58 1.45
C GLU A 112 0.82 -2.50 -0.05
N PRO A 113 1.96 -1.92 -0.44
CA PRO A 113 2.42 -1.98 -1.81
C PRO A 113 2.95 -3.39 -2.07
N CYS A 114 2.72 -3.88 -3.28
CA CYS A 114 3.32 -5.13 -3.69
C CYS A 114 4.31 -4.90 -4.83
N ASP A 115 5.58 -5.25 -4.58
CA ASP A 115 6.59 -5.43 -5.62
C ASP A 115 6.82 -6.94 -5.83
N VAL A 116 6.27 -7.49 -6.91
CA VAL A 116 6.47 -8.88 -7.30
C VAL A 116 7.85 -9.05 -7.95
N ALA A 117 8.76 -9.67 -7.22
CA ALA A 117 10.06 -10.09 -7.75
C ALA A 117 9.98 -11.52 -8.32
N ILE A 118 10.62 -11.74 -9.47
CA ILE A 118 10.84 -13.07 -10.06
C ILE A 118 12.31 -13.22 -10.47
N THR A 119 12.76 -14.45 -10.62
CA THR A 119 14.09 -14.79 -11.15
C THR A 119 14.00 -16.09 -11.93
N ASP A 120 14.84 -16.24 -12.94
CA ASP A 120 15.08 -17.50 -13.65
C ASP A 120 16.41 -18.15 -13.18
N GLU A 121 17.14 -17.48 -12.27
CA GLU A 121 18.40 -17.93 -11.68
C GLU A 121 18.17 -18.54 -10.28
N PRO A 122 18.48 -19.85 -10.07
CA PRO A 122 18.29 -20.51 -8.77
C PRO A 122 19.04 -19.84 -7.61
N SER A 123 20.21 -19.24 -7.90
CA SER A 123 21.02 -18.51 -6.90
C SER A 123 20.32 -17.27 -6.33
N LEU A 124 19.29 -16.75 -7.00
CA LEU A 124 18.55 -15.56 -6.58
C LEU A 124 17.19 -15.88 -5.95
N GLU A 125 16.79 -17.15 -5.86
CA GLU A 125 15.48 -17.55 -5.31
C GLU A 125 15.30 -17.11 -3.86
N MET A 126 16.37 -17.21 -3.04
CA MET A 126 16.32 -16.74 -1.66
C MET A 126 16.05 -15.23 -1.57
N LEU A 127 16.56 -14.44 -2.52
CA LEU A 127 16.33 -12.99 -2.55
C LEU A 127 14.90 -12.65 -2.98
N VAL A 128 14.28 -13.47 -3.84
CA VAL A 128 12.85 -13.38 -4.15
C VAL A 128 12.03 -13.67 -2.88
N ALA A 129 12.39 -14.70 -2.13
CA ALA A 129 11.73 -15.02 -0.85
C ALA A 129 11.90 -13.90 0.19
N GLU A 130 13.09 -13.32 0.31
CA GLU A 130 13.38 -12.19 1.20
C GLU A 130 12.54 -10.95 0.83
N THR A 131 12.32 -10.70 -0.47
CA THR A 131 11.45 -9.61 -0.94
C THR A 131 10.03 -9.75 -0.40
N TRP A 132 9.49 -10.98 -0.31
CA TRP A 132 8.18 -11.22 0.31
C TRP A 132 8.20 -11.01 1.82
N GLN A 133 9.28 -11.40 2.50
CA GLN A 133 9.42 -11.11 3.94
C GLN A 133 9.40 -9.60 4.21
N HIS A 134 9.94 -8.78 3.31
CA HIS A 134 9.86 -7.32 3.43
C HIS A 134 8.43 -6.80 3.31
N HIS A 135 7.64 -7.32 2.36
CA HIS A 135 6.24 -6.92 2.17
C HIS A 135 5.35 -7.31 3.35
N PHE A 136 5.64 -8.44 4.00
CA PHE A 136 4.87 -8.89 5.15
C PHE A 136 5.27 -8.22 6.47
N LEU A 137 6.47 -7.63 6.53
CA LEU A 137 7.03 -7.14 7.78
C LEU A 137 6.18 -6.08 8.50
N PRO A 138 5.60 -5.04 7.85
CA PRO A 138 4.77 -4.06 8.56
C PRO A 138 3.56 -4.70 9.25
N LEU A 139 2.82 -5.54 8.52
CA LEU A 139 1.70 -6.30 9.06
C LEU A 139 2.14 -7.27 10.17
N GLY A 140 3.28 -7.93 9.98
CA GLY A 140 3.85 -8.83 10.98
C GLY A 140 4.16 -8.11 12.29
N LEU A 141 4.78 -6.93 12.20
CA LEU A 141 5.08 -6.08 13.36
C LEU A 141 3.79 -5.65 14.08
N VAL A 142 2.82 -5.08 13.35
CA VAL A 142 1.56 -4.57 13.92
C VAL A 142 0.72 -5.69 14.57
N ARG A 143 0.75 -6.90 14.00
CA ARG A 143 0.00 -8.07 14.50
C ARG A 143 0.78 -8.92 15.51
N GLY A 144 1.93 -8.44 15.99
CA GLY A 144 2.78 -9.13 16.96
C GLY A 144 3.34 -10.48 16.50
N ARG A 145 3.63 -10.63 15.21
CA ARG A 145 4.15 -11.87 14.56
C ARG A 145 5.66 -11.87 14.36
N VAL A 146 6.37 -10.87 14.85
CA VAL A 146 7.83 -10.76 14.75
C VAL A 146 8.45 -11.03 16.11
N ASP A 147 8.98 -12.23 16.29
CA ASP A 147 9.71 -12.67 17.47
C ASP A 147 11.18 -13.00 17.13
N GLY A 148 11.93 -13.52 18.09
CA GLY A 148 13.34 -13.89 17.90
C GLY A 148 13.59 -14.96 16.83
N ALA A 149 12.58 -15.74 16.44
CA ALA A 149 12.68 -16.74 15.38
C ALA A 149 12.32 -16.18 13.99
N HIS A 150 11.76 -14.97 13.92
CA HIS A 150 11.40 -14.33 12.66
C HIS A 150 12.65 -14.09 11.79
N PRO A 151 12.67 -14.43 10.48
CA PRO A 151 13.86 -14.34 9.63
C PRO A 151 14.52 -12.95 9.58
N LEU A 152 13.73 -11.90 9.77
CA LEU A 152 14.20 -10.51 9.76
C LEU A 152 14.54 -9.94 11.14
N TYR A 153 14.35 -10.69 12.23
CA TYR A 153 14.57 -10.19 13.59
C TYR A 153 16.02 -9.76 13.81
N GLY A 154 16.98 -10.62 13.44
CA GLY A 154 18.40 -10.31 13.54
C GLY A 154 18.81 -9.05 12.77
N ARG A 155 18.20 -8.81 11.61
CA ARG A 155 18.43 -7.60 10.81
C ARG A 155 17.88 -6.35 11.50
N LEU A 156 16.69 -6.43 12.10
CA LEU A 156 16.10 -5.31 12.83
C LEU A 156 16.98 -4.91 14.02
N VAL A 157 17.41 -5.89 14.81
CA VAL A 157 18.32 -5.65 15.94
C VAL A 157 19.66 -5.11 15.48
N GLY A 158 20.26 -5.70 14.43
CA GLY A 158 21.51 -5.22 13.84
C GLY A 158 21.41 -3.82 13.23
N SER A 159 20.20 -3.37 12.90
CA SER A 159 19.90 -2.01 12.43
C SER A 159 19.72 -0.99 13.56
N GLY A 160 19.83 -1.40 14.82
CA GLY A 160 19.65 -0.53 15.98
C GLY A 160 18.22 -0.48 16.51
N VAL A 161 17.31 -1.33 16.03
CA VAL A 161 15.99 -1.48 16.65
C VAL A 161 16.15 -2.23 17.97
N SER A 162 15.75 -1.62 19.09
CA SER A 162 15.87 -2.29 20.39
C SER A 162 14.92 -3.47 20.51
N ALA A 163 15.36 -4.53 21.20
CA ALA A 163 14.53 -5.69 21.51
C ALA A 163 13.25 -5.30 22.29
N GLU A 164 13.34 -4.26 23.13
CA GLU A 164 12.19 -3.72 23.87
C GLU A 164 11.09 -3.18 22.93
N ARG A 165 11.44 -2.48 21.84
CA ARG A 165 10.46 -1.98 20.86
C ARG A 165 9.74 -3.12 20.16
N LEU A 166 10.50 -4.14 19.75
CA LEU A 166 9.95 -5.34 19.11
C LEU A 166 9.04 -6.10 20.08
N GLU A 167 9.46 -6.24 21.33
CA GLU A 167 8.69 -6.92 22.38
C GLU A 167 7.38 -6.20 22.69
N ARG A 168 7.37 -4.86 22.73
CA ARG A 168 6.12 -4.08 22.90
C ARG A 168 5.11 -4.34 21.79
N LEU A 169 5.53 -4.33 20.52
CA LEU A 169 4.64 -4.66 19.40
C LEU A 169 4.18 -6.12 19.43
N ARG A 170 5.03 -7.04 19.92
CA ARG A 170 4.69 -8.45 20.07
C ARG A 170 3.65 -8.69 21.17
N THR A 171 3.74 -7.95 22.26
CA THR A 171 2.91 -8.14 23.47
C THR A 171 1.61 -7.33 23.45
N ASP A 172 1.50 -6.31 22.61
CA ASP A 172 0.28 -5.55 22.36
C ASP A 172 -0.13 -5.59 20.86
N PRO A 173 -0.43 -6.79 20.33
CA PRO A 173 -0.75 -6.96 18.92
C PRO A 173 -2.08 -6.30 18.57
N GLN A 174 -2.11 -5.60 17.44
CA GLN A 174 -3.34 -5.01 16.91
C GLN A 174 -3.94 -5.88 15.81
N THR A 175 -5.27 -5.80 15.65
CA THR A 175 -5.96 -6.53 14.59
C THR A 175 -6.21 -5.62 13.40
N VAL A 176 -5.87 -6.13 12.21
CA VAL A 176 -6.27 -5.59 10.91
C VAL A 176 -7.39 -6.49 10.40
N ASP A 177 -8.42 -5.89 9.82
CA ASP A 177 -9.63 -6.60 9.39
C ASP A 177 -9.58 -6.94 7.90
N VAL A 178 -8.90 -6.11 7.09
CA VAL A 178 -8.72 -6.30 5.64
C VAL A 178 -7.30 -5.94 5.23
N VAL A 179 -6.70 -6.76 4.36
CA VAL A 179 -5.40 -6.46 3.74
C VAL A 179 -5.62 -5.89 2.34
N GLY A 180 -5.34 -4.61 2.19
CA GLY A 180 -5.26 -3.90 0.92
C GLY A 180 -3.93 -4.13 0.23
N VAL A 181 -3.98 -4.39 -1.07
CA VAL A 181 -2.81 -4.54 -1.94
C VAL A 181 -2.83 -3.44 -3.00
N ASN A 182 -1.78 -2.62 -3.02
CA ASN A 182 -1.54 -1.63 -4.06
C ASN A 182 -0.65 -2.26 -5.13
N PHE A 183 -1.16 -2.31 -6.37
CA PHE A 183 -0.48 -2.98 -7.48
C PHE A 183 -0.65 -2.23 -8.79
N TYR A 184 0.46 -1.96 -9.47
CA TYR A 184 0.51 -1.24 -10.74
C TYR A 184 1.38 -1.99 -11.75
N PRO A 185 0.88 -2.33 -12.96
CA PRO A 185 1.64 -3.09 -13.96
C PRO A 185 3.00 -2.48 -14.29
N SER A 186 3.09 -1.15 -14.36
CA SER A 186 4.31 -0.44 -14.73
C SER A 186 5.32 -0.27 -13.59
N MET A 187 4.94 -0.55 -12.34
CA MET A 187 5.77 -0.22 -11.16
C MET A 187 6.00 -1.40 -10.22
N SER A 188 5.03 -2.31 -10.11
CA SER A 188 4.96 -3.37 -9.10
C SER A 188 5.65 -4.69 -9.48
N CYS A 189 6.43 -4.72 -10.57
CA CYS A 189 7.00 -5.98 -11.07
C CYS A 189 8.46 -5.81 -11.50
N ARG A 190 9.33 -6.70 -10.99
CA ARG A 190 10.77 -6.70 -11.32
C ARG A 190 11.33 -8.10 -11.53
N ARG A 191 12.25 -8.26 -12.49
CA ARG A 191 13.08 -9.46 -12.62
C ARG A 191 14.43 -9.22 -11.94
N LEU A 192 14.84 -10.13 -11.08
CA LEU A 192 16.17 -10.17 -10.49
C LEU A 192 17.06 -10.99 -11.42
N VAL A 193 18.21 -10.42 -11.79
CA VAL A 193 19.22 -11.08 -12.64
C VAL A 193 20.61 -10.72 -12.17
N THR A 194 21.57 -11.59 -12.43
CA THR A 194 23.00 -11.32 -12.24
C THR A 194 23.60 -10.86 -13.56
N ILE A 195 24.09 -9.61 -13.61
CA ILE A 195 24.84 -9.10 -14.77
C ILE A 195 26.29 -8.92 -14.36
N GLY A 196 27.16 -9.77 -14.89
CA GLY A 196 28.55 -9.88 -14.46
C GLY A 196 28.63 -10.34 -13.00
N ARG A 197 29.05 -9.46 -12.09
CA ARG A 197 29.13 -9.74 -10.64
C ARG A 197 28.13 -8.91 -9.82
N ARG A 198 27.17 -8.26 -10.48
CA ARG A 198 26.22 -7.35 -9.84
C ARG A 198 24.82 -7.90 -9.96
N LEU A 199 24.10 -7.88 -8.84
CA LEU A 199 22.65 -8.03 -8.82
C LEU A 199 22.00 -6.82 -9.49
N VAL A 200 21.13 -7.06 -10.46
CA VAL A 200 20.34 -6.03 -11.14
C VAL A 200 18.86 -6.32 -10.95
N ARG A 201 18.10 -5.27 -10.60
CA ARG A 201 16.64 -5.31 -10.50
C ARG A 201 16.06 -4.64 -11.74
N GLN A 202 15.63 -5.44 -12.71
CA GLN A 202 15.06 -4.95 -13.96
C GLN A 202 13.55 -4.79 -13.83
N ASN A 203 13.01 -3.62 -14.15
CA ASN A 203 11.57 -3.45 -14.20
C ASN A 203 10.98 -4.32 -15.31
N ARG A 204 9.86 -4.98 -15.03
CA ARG A 204 9.06 -5.67 -16.03
C ARG A 204 7.62 -5.18 -15.91
N ARG A 205 6.87 -5.22 -17.01
CA ARG A 205 5.43 -4.97 -16.93
C ARG A 205 4.75 -6.16 -16.25
N GLY A 206 4.01 -5.91 -15.19
CA GLY A 206 3.16 -6.89 -14.54
C GLY A 206 1.88 -7.18 -15.33
N GLY A 207 1.22 -8.28 -14.99
CA GLY A 207 -0.07 -8.66 -15.55
C GLY A 207 -1.08 -9.12 -14.50
N ALA A 208 -2.25 -9.53 -14.99
CA ALA A 208 -3.35 -10.02 -14.15
C ALA A 208 -2.95 -11.21 -13.27
N LYS A 209 -2.05 -12.08 -13.77
CA LYS A 209 -1.50 -13.19 -13.00
C LYS A 209 -0.65 -12.71 -11.82
N ASP A 210 0.22 -11.71 -12.03
CA ASP A 210 1.07 -11.18 -10.95
C ASP A 210 0.22 -10.53 -9.84
N LEU A 211 -0.82 -9.77 -10.21
CA LEU A 211 -1.79 -9.22 -9.26
C LEU A 211 -2.49 -10.35 -8.48
N ALA A 212 -2.97 -11.39 -9.18
CA ALA A 212 -3.65 -12.50 -8.54
C ALA A 212 -2.73 -13.26 -7.57
N ASP A 213 -1.49 -13.53 -7.98
CA ASP A 213 -0.48 -14.18 -7.15
C ASP A 213 -0.16 -13.35 -5.91
N ALA A 214 -0.07 -12.02 -6.06
CA ALA A 214 0.15 -11.11 -4.93
C ALA A 214 -0.98 -11.16 -3.91
N LEU A 215 -2.23 -11.02 -4.37
CA LEU A 215 -3.44 -11.11 -3.56
C LEU A 215 -3.50 -12.45 -2.80
N VAL A 216 -3.28 -13.57 -3.49
CA VAL A 216 -3.28 -14.91 -2.90
C VAL A 216 -2.17 -15.07 -1.87
N ARG A 217 -0.97 -14.54 -2.11
CA ARG A 217 0.15 -14.61 -1.16
C ARG A 217 -0.15 -13.84 0.13
N PHE A 218 -0.68 -12.61 0.04
CA PHE A 218 -1.10 -11.87 1.22
C PHE A 218 -2.21 -12.58 2.00
N HIS A 219 -3.21 -13.12 1.30
CA HIS A 219 -4.28 -13.89 1.96
C HIS A 219 -3.75 -15.14 2.65
N ARG A 220 -2.92 -15.95 1.97
CA ARG A 220 -2.29 -17.15 2.55
C ARG A 220 -1.42 -16.82 3.76
N HIS A 221 -0.68 -15.71 3.71
CA HIS A 221 0.18 -15.29 4.82
C HIS A 221 -0.61 -14.81 6.03
N THR A 222 -1.73 -14.11 5.82
CA THR A 222 -2.44 -13.42 6.91
C THR A 222 -3.69 -14.12 7.40
N GLY A 223 -4.35 -14.91 6.54
CA GLY A 223 -5.68 -15.48 6.74
C GLY A 223 -6.83 -14.48 6.57
N LEU A 224 -6.54 -13.22 6.25
CA LEU A 224 -7.53 -12.13 6.26
C LEU A 224 -8.18 -11.93 4.89
N PRO A 225 -9.42 -11.38 4.83
CA PRO A 225 -9.97 -10.83 3.59
C PRO A 225 -9.03 -9.82 2.94
N ILE A 226 -9.05 -9.78 1.61
CA ILE A 226 -8.14 -8.94 0.83
C ILE A 226 -8.88 -7.97 -0.08
N MET A 227 -8.23 -6.88 -0.45
CA MET A 227 -8.76 -5.85 -1.34
C MET A 227 -7.68 -5.34 -2.28
N VAL A 228 -8.04 -4.99 -3.52
CA VAL A 228 -7.19 -4.12 -4.33
C VAL A 228 -7.47 -2.68 -3.90
N THR A 229 -6.63 -2.12 -3.03
CA THR A 229 -6.81 -0.76 -2.49
C THR A 229 -6.35 0.31 -3.46
N GLU A 230 -5.38 -0.02 -4.31
CA GLU A 230 -4.98 0.82 -5.42
C GLU A 230 -4.54 0.00 -6.63
N THR A 231 -5.03 0.38 -7.80
CA THR A 231 -4.47 -0.05 -9.08
C THR A 231 -4.85 0.92 -10.18
N SER A 232 -3.98 1.03 -11.18
CA SER A 232 -4.24 1.60 -12.51
C SER A 232 -2.99 1.42 -13.37
N ASP A 233 -2.85 2.20 -14.45
CA ASP A 233 -1.61 2.29 -15.21
C ASP A 233 -1.40 3.71 -15.73
N VAL A 234 -0.17 4.00 -16.15
CA VAL A 234 0.17 5.25 -16.83
C VAL A 234 0.12 5.07 -18.35
N GLY A 235 -0.06 6.18 -19.08
CA GLY A 235 0.00 6.19 -20.53
C GLY A 235 -1.38 6.24 -21.18
N ARG A 236 -1.53 5.56 -22.32
CA ARG A 236 -2.72 5.67 -23.17
C ARG A 236 -3.98 5.19 -22.45
N VAL A 237 -5.12 5.84 -22.73
CA VAL A 237 -6.43 5.43 -22.23
C VAL A 237 -6.74 3.97 -22.56
N GLU A 238 -6.37 3.50 -23.76
CA GLU A 238 -6.64 2.12 -24.18
C GLU A 238 -5.83 1.10 -23.37
N ASP A 239 -4.60 1.45 -22.97
CA ASP A 239 -3.75 0.58 -22.15
C ASP A 239 -4.32 0.48 -20.73
N ARG A 240 -4.71 1.64 -20.16
CA ARG A 240 -5.42 1.72 -18.88
C ARG A 240 -6.73 0.92 -18.91
N ALA A 241 -7.47 0.98 -20.01
CA ALA A 241 -8.71 0.23 -20.18
C ALA A 241 -8.48 -1.29 -20.19
N ARG A 242 -7.47 -1.75 -20.95
CA ARG A 242 -7.10 -3.17 -20.97
C ARG A 242 -6.67 -3.67 -19.59
N TRP A 243 -5.95 -2.84 -18.82
CA TRP A 243 -5.58 -3.17 -17.45
C TRP A 243 -6.81 -3.23 -16.51
N MET A 244 -7.73 -2.29 -16.62
CA MET A 244 -8.98 -2.30 -15.84
C MET A 244 -9.75 -3.61 -16.06
N ASP A 245 -9.96 -4.00 -17.32
CA ASP A 245 -10.65 -5.27 -17.64
C ASP A 245 -9.89 -6.47 -17.08
N ALA A 246 -8.57 -6.53 -17.31
CA ALA A 246 -7.76 -7.67 -16.92
C ALA A 246 -7.69 -7.84 -15.39
N SER A 247 -7.54 -6.74 -14.65
CA SER A 247 -7.47 -6.76 -13.18
C SER A 247 -8.82 -7.06 -12.53
N VAL A 248 -9.93 -6.50 -13.05
CA VAL A 248 -11.28 -6.82 -12.57
C VAL A 248 -11.64 -8.28 -12.85
N MET A 249 -11.27 -8.79 -14.04
CA MET A 249 -11.43 -10.21 -14.39
C MET A 249 -10.60 -11.12 -13.47
N ALA A 250 -9.38 -10.73 -13.12
CA ALA A 250 -8.55 -11.49 -12.17
C ALA A 250 -9.23 -11.59 -10.79
N VAL A 251 -9.77 -10.47 -10.29
CA VAL A 251 -10.53 -10.44 -9.03
C VAL A 251 -11.77 -11.33 -9.10
N ALA A 252 -12.53 -11.30 -10.21
CA ALA A 252 -13.70 -12.15 -10.39
C ALA A 252 -13.34 -13.65 -10.36
N ARG A 253 -12.24 -14.03 -11.02
CA ARG A 253 -11.72 -15.41 -11.01
C ARG A 253 -11.29 -15.85 -9.62
N LEU A 254 -10.57 -15.00 -8.88
CA LEU A 254 -10.17 -15.28 -7.50
C LEU A 254 -11.39 -15.48 -6.57
N ARG A 255 -12.41 -14.62 -6.67
CA ARG A 255 -13.66 -14.77 -5.93
C ARG A 255 -14.35 -16.09 -6.25
N SER A 256 -14.42 -16.44 -7.53
CA SER A 256 -15.03 -17.71 -7.98
C SER A 256 -14.26 -18.94 -7.47
N ALA A 257 -12.95 -18.80 -7.22
CA ALA A 257 -12.10 -19.81 -6.61
C ALA A 257 -12.11 -19.79 -5.07
N GLY A 258 -12.98 -19.00 -4.44
CA GLY A 258 -13.13 -18.95 -2.98
C GLY A 258 -12.16 -18.03 -2.25
N VAL A 259 -11.34 -17.24 -2.95
CA VAL A 259 -10.46 -16.25 -2.31
C VAL A 259 -11.28 -15.02 -1.91
N PRO A 260 -11.26 -14.56 -0.65
CA PRO A 260 -12.12 -13.48 -0.16
C PRO A 260 -11.59 -12.09 -0.57
N VAL A 261 -11.58 -11.81 -1.88
CA VAL A 261 -11.33 -10.45 -2.38
C VAL A 261 -12.59 -9.62 -2.17
N ILE A 262 -12.64 -8.76 -1.16
CA ILE A 262 -13.87 -8.05 -0.77
C ILE A 262 -13.97 -6.63 -1.32
N GLY A 263 -12.91 -6.10 -1.94
CA GLY A 263 -12.93 -4.76 -2.54
C GLY A 263 -12.01 -4.59 -3.74
N TYR A 264 -12.28 -3.56 -4.53
CA TYR A 264 -11.46 -3.11 -5.65
C TYR A 264 -11.61 -1.59 -5.79
N THR A 265 -10.48 -0.88 -5.87
CA THR A 265 -10.42 0.57 -6.09
C THR A 265 -9.53 0.87 -7.29
N TRP A 266 -10.06 1.66 -8.23
CA TRP A 266 -9.25 2.29 -9.25
C TRP A 266 -8.62 3.56 -8.67
N PHE A 267 -7.31 3.57 -8.52
CA PHE A 267 -6.59 4.76 -8.07
C PHE A 267 -5.87 5.40 -9.25
N PRO A 268 -6.01 6.71 -9.46
CA PRO A 268 -6.84 7.67 -8.75
C PRO A 268 -8.21 7.88 -9.44
N VAL A 269 -9.11 8.64 -8.81
CA VAL A 269 -10.31 9.13 -9.50
C VAL A 269 -9.94 10.15 -10.58
N PHE A 270 -9.03 11.08 -10.28
CA PHE A 270 -8.53 12.07 -11.24
C PHE A 270 -7.01 12.21 -11.16
N SER A 271 -6.39 12.80 -12.19
CA SER A 271 -4.93 12.99 -12.22
C SER A 271 -4.38 13.66 -10.96
N HIS A 272 -3.18 13.26 -10.54
CA HIS A 272 -2.48 13.86 -9.41
C HIS A 272 -1.09 14.34 -9.81
N GLY A 273 -0.48 15.17 -8.97
CA GLY A 273 0.92 15.53 -9.14
C GLY A 273 1.82 14.35 -8.76
N ASP A 274 2.81 14.07 -9.59
CA ASP A 274 3.85 13.08 -9.30
C ASP A 274 4.81 13.63 -8.23
N TRP A 275 5.17 12.78 -7.26
CA TRP A 275 6.10 13.10 -6.17
C TRP A 275 7.46 13.65 -6.64
N ARG A 276 7.89 13.31 -7.87
CA ARG A 276 9.10 13.82 -8.51
C ARG A 276 9.09 15.34 -8.66
N TRP A 277 7.92 15.98 -8.75
CA TRP A 277 7.77 17.43 -8.86
C TRP A 277 8.63 18.19 -7.85
N ARG A 278 8.64 17.75 -6.58
CA ARG A 278 9.35 18.46 -5.50
C ARG A 278 10.85 18.68 -5.75
N ARG A 279 11.48 17.83 -6.56
CA ARG A 279 12.92 17.89 -6.88
C ARG A 279 13.20 17.89 -8.38
N GLY A 280 12.14 18.01 -9.16
CA GLY A 280 12.21 17.94 -10.60
C GLY A 280 12.67 19.25 -11.23
N PRO A 281 13.37 19.23 -12.37
CA PRO A 281 13.85 20.47 -13.02
C PRO A 281 12.77 21.18 -13.85
N HIS A 282 11.60 20.59 -14.05
CA HIS A 282 10.54 21.14 -14.89
C HIS A 282 9.46 21.83 -14.05
N SER A 283 8.53 22.54 -14.69
CA SER A 283 7.35 23.12 -14.02
C SER A 283 6.37 22.04 -13.53
N ARG A 284 5.45 22.42 -12.63
CA ARG A 284 4.49 21.48 -12.00
C ARG A 284 3.69 20.71 -13.04
N ASP A 285 3.35 21.37 -14.14
CA ASP A 285 2.50 20.79 -15.17
C ASP A 285 3.16 19.64 -15.92
N ALA A 286 4.50 19.56 -15.91
CA ALA A 286 5.23 18.42 -16.44
C ALA A 286 5.15 17.16 -15.55
N TYR A 287 4.60 17.28 -14.34
CA TYR A 287 4.48 16.20 -13.36
C TYR A 287 3.03 15.75 -13.16
N TRP A 288 2.09 16.13 -14.03
CA TRP A 288 0.76 15.55 -13.99
C TRP A 288 0.81 14.06 -14.34
N CYS A 289 0.31 13.23 -13.43
CA CYS A 289 0.16 11.80 -13.64
C CYS A 289 -1.28 11.48 -14.09
N HIS A 290 -1.43 11.28 -15.40
CA HIS A 290 -2.70 10.89 -16.02
C HIS A 290 -2.91 9.38 -15.95
N MET A 291 -3.39 8.92 -14.79
CA MET A 291 -3.71 7.51 -14.51
C MET A 291 -5.16 7.30 -14.03
N GLY A 292 -5.92 8.39 -13.87
CA GLY A 292 -7.27 8.36 -13.30
C GLY A 292 -8.41 8.09 -14.29
N LEU A 293 -9.62 8.03 -13.74
CA LEU A 293 -10.87 7.96 -14.52
C LEU A 293 -11.18 9.31 -15.22
N TRP A 294 -10.75 10.41 -14.61
CA TRP A 294 -10.71 11.75 -15.20
C TRP A 294 -9.26 12.22 -15.31
N ASP A 295 -8.87 12.73 -16.46
CA ASP A 295 -7.61 13.47 -16.59
C ASP A 295 -7.81 14.93 -16.13
N ILE A 296 -6.72 15.69 -15.99
CA ILE A 296 -6.76 17.12 -15.67
C ILE A 296 -6.10 17.88 -16.81
N ASP A 297 -6.72 18.97 -17.28
CA ASP A 297 -6.10 19.84 -18.29
C ASP A 297 -5.23 20.95 -17.66
N GLU A 298 -4.57 21.73 -18.51
CA GLU A 298 -3.74 22.89 -18.14
C GLU A 298 -4.47 23.95 -17.30
N ARG A 299 -5.81 23.97 -17.29
CA ARG A 299 -6.65 24.89 -16.50
C ARG A 299 -7.21 24.22 -15.24
N LEU A 300 -6.70 23.06 -14.86
CA LEU A 300 -7.14 22.25 -13.73
C LEU A 300 -8.59 21.74 -13.85
N ARG A 301 -9.14 21.69 -15.07
CA ARG A 301 -10.48 21.15 -15.33
C ARG A 301 -10.39 19.64 -15.43
N ARG A 302 -11.37 18.93 -14.85
CA ARG A 302 -11.48 17.48 -14.98
C ARG A 302 -11.97 17.14 -16.38
N VAL A 303 -11.17 16.39 -17.13
CA VAL A 303 -11.49 15.86 -18.45
C VAL A 303 -11.90 14.41 -18.29
N ARG A 304 -13.17 14.11 -18.51
CA ARG A 304 -13.70 12.75 -18.38
C ARG A 304 -13.08 11.85 -19.45
N THR A 305 -12.54 10.70 -19.04
CA THR A 305 -12.07 9.68 -19.99
C THR A 305 -13.15 8.60 -20.17
N PRO A 306 -13.09 7.80 -21.26
CA PRO A 306 -13.94 6.61 -21.40
C PRO A 306 -13.85 5.61 -20.24
N LEU A 307 -12.78 5.65 -19.43
CA LEU A 307 -12.64 4.78 -18.25
C LEU A 307 -13.68 5.07 -17.19
N ALA A 308 -14.17 6.32 -17.07
CA ALA A 308 -15.19 6.67 -16.10
C ALA A 308 -16.51 5.90 -16.34
N ASP A 309 -16.97 5.86 -17.58
CA ASP A 309 -18.18 5.10 -17.96
C ASP A 309 -17.96 3.59 -17.84
N ARG A 310 -16.77 3.13 -18.22
CA ARG A 310 -16.39 1.72 -18.11
C ARG A 310 -16.39 1.25 -16.65
N PHE A 311 -15.76 2.01 -15.76
CA PHE A 311 -15.70 1.71 -14.33
C PHE A 311 -17.10 1.77 -13.70
N ALA A 312 -17.91 2.76 -14.07
CA ALA A 312 -19.30 2.84 -13.61
C ALA A 312 -20.14 1.62 -14.05
N THR A 313 -19.96 1.16 -15.29
CA THR A 313 -20.62 -0.06 -15.81
C THR A 313 -20.19 -1.30 -15.01
N LEU A 314 -18.88 -1.46 -14.77
CA LEU A 314 -18.34 -2.58 -13.98
C LEU A 314 -18.83 -2.54 -12.52
N ALA A 315 -18.93 -1.35 -11.92
CA ALA A 315 -19.43 -1.19 -10.56
C ALA A 315 -20.95 -1.46 -10.45
N ALA A 316 -21.74 -1.05 -11.45
CA ALA A 316 -23.18 -1.28 -11.48
C ALA A 316 -23.56 -2.73 -11.79
N GLY A 317 -22.76 -3.44 -12.59
CA GLY A 317 -23.01 -4.83 -13.00
C GLY A 317 -22.85 -5.88 -11.90
N GLY A 318 -22.39 -5.50 -10.70
CA GLY A 318 -22.01 -6.45 -9.65
C GLY A 318 -20.69 -7.19 -10.00
N PRO A 319 -20.26 -8.18 -9.20
CA PRO A 319 -19.10 -8.99 -9.55
C PRO A 319 -19.33 -9.63 -10.95
N PRO A 320 -18.34 -9.61 -11.86
CA PRO A 320 -18.50 -10.22 -13.18
C PRO A 320 -18.98 -11.66 -13.03
N ARG A 321 -20.16 -11.96 -13.57
CA ARG A 321 -20.66 -13.34 -13.69
C ARG A 321 -19.87 -13.99 -14.82
N TRP A 322 -19.01 -14.94 -14.49
CA TRP A 322 -18.34 -15.76 -15.49
C TRP A 322 -19.31 -16.84 -15.95
N GLU A 323 -19.87 -16.69 -17.15
CA GLU A 323 -20.29 -17.83 -17.93
C GLU A 323 -19.03 -18.43 -18.53
N ALA A 324 -18.72 -19.68 -18.17
CA ALA A 324 -17.63 -20.40 -18.79
C ALA A 324 -17.92 -20.51 -20.29
N ALA A 325 -17.09 -19.87 -21.10
CA ALA A 325 -17.03 -20.22 -22.51
C ALA A 325 -16.71 -21.72 -22.58
N ALA A 326 -17.65 -22.46 -23.16
CA ALA A 326 -17.58 -23.90 -23.43
C ALA A 326 -16.38 -24.25 -24.32
#